data_AF-A0A1F3SW64-F1
#
_entry.id   AF-A0A1F3SW64-F1
#
_cell.length_a   1.000
_cell.length_b   1.000
_cell.length_c   1.000
_cell.angle_alpha   90.00
_cell.angle_beta   90.00
_cell.angle_gamma   90.00
#
_symmetry.space_group_name_H-M   'P 1'
#
loop_
_entity.id
_entity.type
_entity.pdbx_description
1 polymer ?
#
loop_
_entity_poly.entity_id
_entity_poly.type
_entity_poly.pdbx_seq_one_letter_code
_entity_poly.pdbx_strand_id
1 'polypeptide(L)'
;MIERSQSRNKKNILTRNGHLLCSQIDPMREAQRWVDKHRERLSSQKRAIILGVGCGYHLVALEKMLPALDILAIDTEIEPIDFTCREHSLDLMNTKMILINNSCEFKENQKIQNVVKTRYDVLKFAPATAMNEKTYALYLNYLVGRTEEGLQFLLSHRPNLKNALNYELLSSVGNDLISIKTIEAAAIHKEQSRENLIFLALRELVK
;
A
#
# COMPACT_ATOMS: atom_id res chain seq x y z
N MET A 1 -9.44 -19.03 10.39
CA MET A 1 -10.75 -18.74 11.00
C MET A 1 -10.73 -17.30 11.50
N ILE A 2 -11.68 -16.49 11.05
CA ILE A 2 -11.89 -15.12 11.55
C ILE A 2 -13.10 -15.13 12.47
N GLU A 3 -12.93 -14.56 13.66
CA GLU A 3 -13.97 -14.49 14.69
C GLU A 3 -14.24 -13.04 15.06
N ARG A 4 -15.46 -12.77 15.54
CA ARG A 4 -15.88 -11.46 16.03
C ARG A 4 -15.88 -11.47 17.55
N SER A 5 -15.39 -10.39 18.14
CA SER A 5 -15.46 -10.16 19.59
C SER A 5 -15.61 -8.67 19.88
N GLN A 6 -15.60 -8.29 21.15
CA GLN A 6 -15.64 -6.89 21.57
C GLN A 6 -14.35 -6.51 22.32
N SER A 7 -13.86 -5.32 22.04
CA SER A 7 -12.82 -4.67 22.83
C SER A 7 -13.36 -4.27 24.22
N ARG A 8 -12.46 -3.89 25.14
CA ARG A 8 -12.82 -3.40 26.47
C ARG A 8 -13.66 -2.12 26.42
N ASN A 9 -13.48 -1.28 25.40
CA ASN A 9 -14.31 -0.10 25.15
C ASN A 9 -15.55 -0.39 24.29
N LYS A 10 -15.99 -1.66 24.23
CA LYS A 10 -17.23 -2.12 23.58
C LYS A 10 -17.28 -1.88 22.08
N LYS A 11 -16.12 -1.77 21.42
CA LYS A 11 -16.00 -1.70 19.97
C LYS A 11 -15.91 -3.10 19.40
N ASN A 12 -16.57 -3.34 18.28
CA ASN A 12 -16.52 -4.64 17.61
C ASN A 12 -15.13 -4.82 17.00
N ILE A 13 -14.52 -5.99 17.17
CA ILE A 13 -13.19 -6.28 16.66
C ILE A 13 -13.17 -7.68 16.05
N LEU A 14 -12.15 -7.93 15.23
CA LEU A 14 -11.87 -9.22 14.62
C LEU A 14 -10.62 -9.85 15.22
N THR A 15 -10.66 -11.16 15.37
CA THR A 15 -9.50 -12.01 15.60
C THR A 15 -9.33 -12.97 14.42
N ARG A 16 -8.09 -13.29 14.05
CA ARG A 16 -7.73 -14.27 13.03
C ARG A 16 -6.84 -15.32 13.66
N ASN A 17 -7.32 -16.57 13.74
CA ASN A 17 -6.59 -17.68 14.37
C ASN A 17 -6.05 -17.32 15.77
N GLY A 18 -6.87 -16.64 16.59
CA GLY A 18 -6.47 -16.16 17.92
C GLY A 18 -5.64 -14.87 17.94
N HIS A 19 -5.19 -14.35 16.79
CA HIS A 19 -4.48 -13.07 16.70
C HIS A 19 -5.45 -11.89 16.55
N LEU A 20 -5.24 -10.85 17.33
CA LEU A 20 -6.02 -9.63 17.26
C LEU A 20 -5.69 -8.82 15.98
N LEU A 21 -6.71 -8.40 15.23
CA LEU A 21 -6.54 -7.53 14.06
C LEU A 21 -6.56 -6.03 14.40
N CYS A 22 -6.75 -5.68 15.67
CA CYS A 22 -6.57 -4.36 16.25
C CYS A 22 -6.55 -4.48 17.79
N SER A 23 -6.35 -3.37 18.50
CA SER A 23 -6.26 -3.34 19.96
C SER A 23 -7.54 -3.83 20.62
N GLN A 24 -7.38 -4.80 21.53
CA GLN A 24 -8.47 -5.25 22.40
C GLN A 24 -8.85 -4.22 23.47
N ILE A 25 -8.00 -3.23 23.74
CA ILE A 25 -8.25 -2.21 24.78
C ILE A 25 -9.04 -1.06 24.18
N ASP A 26 -8.47 -0.41 23.16
CA ASP A 26 -9.05 0.74 22.48
C ASP A 26 -8.57 0.78 21.02
N PRO A 27 -9.33 0.19 20.09
CA PRO A 27 -8.93 0.12 18.69
C PRO A 27 -8.97 1.49 17.99
N MET A 28 -9.80 2.43 18.46
CA MET A 28 -9.82 3.79 17.90
C MET A 28 -8.56 4.57 18.28
N ARG A 29 -8.08 4.42 19.52
CA ARG A 29 -6.84 5.05 19.96
C ARG A 29 -5.61 4.46 19.28
N GLU A 30 -5.58 3.14 19.06
CA GLU A 30 -4.54 2.51 18.25
C GLU A 30 -4.55 3.06 16.82
N ALA A 31 -5.72 3.10 16.18
CA ALA A 31 -5.90 3.63 14.85
C ALA A 31 -5.40 5.08 14.73
N GLN A 32 -5.79 5.95 15.67
CA GLN A 32 -5.32 7.35 15.67
C GLN A 32 -3.79 7.43 15.77
N ARG A 33 -3.17 6.67 16.70
CA ARG A 33 -1.71 6.62 16.84
C ARG A 33 -1.03 6.10 15.57
N TRP A 34 -1.63 5.14 14.89
CA TRP A 34 -1.11 4.63 13.63
C TRP A 34 -1.16 5.73 12.56
N VAL A 35 -2.27 6.45 12.45
CA VAL A 35 -2.43 7.55 11.50
C VAL A 35 -1.45 8.70 11.79
N ASP A 36 -1.28 9.09 13.06
CA ASP A 36 -0.40 10.18 13.47
C ASP A 36 1.06 9.93 13.03
N LYS A 37 1.54 8.69 13.08
CA LYS A 37 2.88 8.28 12.63
C LYS A 37 3.12 8.51 11.14
N HIS A 38 2.06 8.58 10.34
CA HIS A 38 2.15 8.70 8.88
C HIS A 38 1.63 10.05 8.38
N ARG A 39 1.18 10.93 9.28
CA ARG A 39 0.53 12.20 8.93
C ARG A 39 1.39 13.08 8.03
N GLU A 40 2.65 13.31 8.42
CA GLU A 40 3.56 14.18 7.66
C GLU A 40 3.77 13.64 6.24
N ARG A 41 4.05 12.33 6.14
CA ARG A 41 4.24 11.63 4.88
C ARG A 41 3.03 11.75 3.94
N LEU A 42 1.82 11.55 4.48
CA LEU A 42 0.59 11.56 3.69
C LEU A 42 0.05 12.96 3.39
N SER A 43 0.47 14.00 4.14
CA SER A 43 -0.07 15.36 4.01
C SER A 43 0.08 15.97 2.61
N SER A 44 1.11 15.57 1.87
CA SER A 44 1.35 16.02 0.48
C SER A 44 0.76 15.10 -0.59
N GLN A 45 0.15 13.98 -0.21
CA GLN A 45 -0.36 13.00 -1.15
C GLN A 45 -1.84 13.18 -1.43
N LYS A 46 -2.23 12.82 -2.66
CA LYS A 46 -3.64 12.70 -3.04
C LYS A 46 -4.15 11.26 -2.94
N ARG A 47 -3.25 10.27 -2.92
CA ARG A 47 -3.61 8.85 -2.94
C ARG A 47 -2.74 8.04 -1.99
N ALA A 48 -3.35 7.04 -1.34
CA ALA A 48 -2.64 6.05 -0.55
C ALA A 48 -3.17 4.64 -0.84
N ILE A 49 -2.26 3.66 -0.86
CA ILE A 49 -2.59 2.25 -0.87
C ILE A 49 -2.33 1.69 0.53
N ILE A 50 -3.33 1.08 1.14
CA ILE A 50 -3.21 0.49 2.48
C ILE A 50 -3.25 -1.02 2.37
N LEU A 51 -2.20 -1.68 2.84
CA LEU A 51 -2.08 -3.13 2.88
C LEU A 51 -2.59 -3.64 4.22
N GLY A 52 -3.68 -4.43 4.17
CA GLY A 52 -4.40 -4.99 5.30
C GLY A 52 -5.52 -4.07 5.82
N VAL A 53 -6.77 -4.51 5.70
CA VAL A 53 -7.97 -3.79 6.14
C VAL A 53 -8.23 -3.98 7.64
N GLY A 54 -7.98 -5.19 8.16
CA GLY A 54 -8.20 -5.50 9.58
C GLY A 54 -9.62 -5.18 10.03
N CYS A 55 -9.75 -4.39 11.10
CA CYS A 55 -11.07 -3.94 11.59
C CYS A 55 -11.51 -2.57 11.03
N GLY A 56 -10.81 -1.99 10.06
CA GLY A 56 -11.22 -0.73 9.41
C GLY A 56 -11.02 0.56 10.22
N TYR A 57 -10.81 0.49 11.55
CA TYR A 57 -10.63 1.69 12.39
C TYR A 57 -9.52 2.63 11.92
N HIS A 58 -8.41 2.09 11.39
CA HIS A 58 -7.31 2.90 10.88
C HIS A 58 -7.66 3.62 9.57
N LEU A 59 -8.53 3.03 8.74
CA LEU A 59 -9.06 3.65 7.52
C LEU A 59 -9.98 4.81 7.89
N VAL A 60 -10.87 4.59 8.86
CA VAL A 60 -11.78 5.63 9.40
C VAL A 60 -10.97 6.78 9.99
N ALA A 61 -9.97 6.48 10.82
CA ALA A 61 -9.11 7.51 11.41
C ALA A 61 -8.32 8.27 10.33
N LEU A 62 -7.89 7.58 9.27
CA LEU A 62 -7.13 8.19 8.19
C LEU A 62 -8.00 9.15 7.36
N GLU A 63 -9.21 8.72 7.00
CA GLU A 63 -10.16 9.53 6.24
C GLU A 63 -10.63 10.75 7.05
N LYS A 64 -10.86 10.58 8.35
CA LYS A 64 -11.19 11.71 9.23
C LYS A 64 -10.07 12.73 9.32
N MET A 65 -8.81 12.28 9.36
CA MET A 65 -7.65 13.18 9.45
C MET A 65 -7.34 13.85 8.10
N LEU A 66 -7.46 13.10 7.01
CA LEU A 66 -7.12 13.52 5.65
C LEU A 66 -8.30 13.26 4.72
N PRO A 67 -9.40 14.05 4.82
CA PRO A 67 -10.64 13.80 4.09
C PRO A 67 -10.52 13.93 2.57
N ALA A 68 -9.45 14.54 2.07
CA ALA A 68 -9.17 14.66 0.64
C ALA A 68 -8.30 13.51 0.07
N LEU A 69 -7.85 12.59 0.92
CA LEU A 69 -7.01 11.47 0.50
C LEU A 69 -7.88 10.35 -0.11
N ASP A 70 -7.60 9.98 -1.35
CA ASP A 70 -8.22 8.83 -2.03
C ASP A 70 -7.50 7.53 -1.61
N ILE A 71 -8.20 6.65 -0.91
CA ILE A 71 -7.62 5.49 -0.24
C ILE A 71 -8.02 4.22 -1.00
N LEU A 72 -7.03 3.42 -1.39
CA LEU A 72 -7.25 2.05 -1.87
C LEU A 72 -6.73 1.07 -0.82
N ALA A 73 -7.63 0.43 -0.08
CA ALA A 73 -7.26 -0.60 0.89
C ALA A 73 -7.38 -2.00 0.28
N ILE A 74 -6.37 -2.83 0.51
CA ILE A 74 -6.23 -4.17 -0.07
C ILE A 74 -6.17 -5.17 1.08
N ASP A 75 -7.03 -6.18 1.03
CA ASP A 75 -6.93 -7.37 1.90
C ASP A 75 -6.92 -8.65 1.07
N THR A 76 -6.46 -9.74 1.66
CA THR A 76 -6.41 -11.08 1.04
C THR A 76 -7.58 -11.96 1.49
N GLU A 77 -8.40 -11.49 2.41
CA GLU A 77 -9.56 -12.19 2.95
C GLU A 77 -10.78 -11.27 2.89
N ILE A 78 -11.95 -11.85 2.63
CA ILE A 78 -13.18 -11.07 2.44
C ILE A 78 -13.76 -10.59 3.77
N GLU A 79 -13.58 -11.35 4.85
CA GLU A 79 -14.21 -11.09 6.14
C GLU A 79 -13.80 -9.74 6.78
N PRO A 80 -12.52 -9.29 6.74
CA PRO A 80 -12.13 -7.95 7.16
C PRO A 80 -12.80 -6.83 6.36
N ILE A 81 -12.96 -7.03 5.05
CA ILE A 81 -13.60 -6.07 4.14
C ILE A 81 -15.09 -5.99 4.47
N ASP A 82 -15.76 -7.15 4.54
CA ASP A 82 -17.17 -7.27 4.86
C ASP A 82 -17.51 -6.66 6.22
N PHE A 83 -16.68 -6.93 7.22
CA PHE A 83 -16.82 -6.34 8.55
C PHE A 83 -16.71 -4.82 8.48
N THR A 84 -15.68 -4.30 7.82
CA THR A 84 -15.44 -2.85 7.71
C THR A 84 -16.58 -2.15 6.98
N CYS A 85 -17.09 -2.72 5.88
CA CYS A 85 -18.26 -2.20 5.18
C CYS A 85 -19.51 -2.12 6.08
N ARG A 86 -19.74 -3.14 6.91
CA ARG A 86 -20.92 -3.17 7.81
C ARG A 86 -20.80 -2.19 8.97
N GLU A 87 -19.62 -2.10 9.58
CA GLU A 87 -19.41 -1.29 10.79
C GLU A 87 -19.11 0.19 10.49
N HIS A 88 -18.56 0.50 9.31
CA HIS A 88 -17.96 1.81 9.02
C HIS A 88 -18.37 2.41 7.67
N SER A 89 -19.39 1.89 6.99
CA SER A 89 -19.79 2.37 5.65
C SER A 89 -20.04 3.88 5.57
N LEU A 90 -20.62 4.49 6.61
CA LEU A 90 -20.90 5.93 6.65
C LEU A 90 -19.65 6.79 6.89
N ASP A 91 -18.56 6.18 7.36
CA ASP A 91 -17.31 6.87 7.67
C ASP A 91 -16.26 6.78 6.55
N LEU A 92 -16.53 5.98 5.51
CA LEU A 92 -15.56 5.58 4.47
C LEU A 92 -16.04 5.95 3.06
N MET A 93 -16.12 7.26 2.80
CA MET A 93 -16.59 7.82 1.53
C MET A 93 -15.50 7.83 0.44
N ASN A 94 -14.24 8.04 0.82
CA ASN A 94 -13.10 8.11 -0.08
C ASN A 94 -12.22 6.84 -0.04
N THR A 95 -12.67 5.82 0.67
CA THR A 95 -11.96 4.56 0.81
C THR A 95 -12.60 3.49 -0.07
N LYS A 96 -11.83 2.96 -1.01
CA LYS A 96 -12.19 1.76 -1.79
C LYS A 96 -11.45 0.57 -1.23
N MET A 97 -12.19 -0.48 -0.90
CA MET A 97 -11.62 -1.76 -0.50
C MET A 97 -11.65 -2.76 -1.65
N ILE A 98 -10.59 -3.56 -1.80
CA ILE A 98 -10.52 -4.66 -2.74
C ILE A 98 -9.96 -5.92 -2.09
N LEU A 99 -10.55 -7.05 -2.45
CA LEU A 99 -10.02 -8.38 -2.19
C LEU A 99 -9.01 -8.71 -3.28
N ILE A 100 -7.82 -9.19 -2.90
CA ILE A 100 -6.82 -9.72 -3.82
C ILE A 100 -6.24 -10.99 -3.23
N ASN A 101 -6.43 -12.12 -3.91
CA ASN A 101 -6.09 -13.43 -3.37
C ASN A 101 -4.76 -13.99 -3.89
N ASN A 102 -4.22 -13.41 -4.96
CA ASN A 102 -2.97 -13.86 -5.58
C ASN A 102 -2.26 -12.73 -6.33
N SER A 103 -1.05 -13.01 -6.83
CA SER A 103 -0.22 -12.03 -7.52
C SER A 103 -0.68 -11.71 -8.96
N CYS A 104 -1.35 -12.64 -9.63
CA CYS A 104 -1.90 -12.41 -10.97
C CYS A 104 -3.02 -11.35 -10.90
N GLU A 105 -3.97 -11.58 -9.99
CA GLU A 105 -5.05 -10.66 -9.70
C GLU A 105 -4.52 -9.29 -9.27
N PHE A 106 -3.48 -9.24 -8.43
CA PHE A 106 -2.85 -7.98 -8.04
C PHE A 106 -2.36 -7.16 -9.24
N LYS A 107 -1.67 -7.80 -10.18
CA LYS A 107 -1.09 -7.14 -11.36
C LYS A 107 -2.15 -6.71 -12.37
N GLU A 108 -3.24 -7.47 -12.48
CA GLU A 108 -4.30 -7.24 -13.46
C GLU A 108 -5.43 -6.33 -12.94
N ASN A 109 -5.48 -6.07 -11.62
CA ASN A 109 -6.55 -5.29 -11.03
C ASN A 109 -6.52 -3.83 -11.47
N GLN A 110 -7.57 -3.41 -12.20
CA GLN A 110 -7.66 -2.05 -12.76
C GLN A 110 -7.60 -0.94 -11.71
N LYS A 111 -8.11 -1.14 -10.48
CA LYS A 111 -8.04 -0.12 -9.43
C LYS A 111 -6.60 0.10 -9.00
N ILE A 112 -5.82 -0.98 -8.83
CA ILE A 112 -4.39 -0.91 -8.53
C ILE A 112 -3.65 -0.22 -9.69
N GLN A 113 -3.86 -0.68 -10.93
CA GLN A 113 -3.25 -0.11 -12.13
C GLN A 113 -3.52 1.40 -12.26
N ASN A 114 -4.72 1.86 -11.91
CA ASN A 114 -5.08 3.27 -11.98
C ASN A 114 -4.40 4.12 -10.90
N VAL A 115 -4.21 3.58 -9.69
CA VAL A 115 -3.47 4.29 -8.64
C VAL A 115 -1.99 4.38 -9.02
N VAL A 116 -1.38 3.28 -9.48
CA VAL A 116 0.07 3.24 -9.76
C VAL A 116 0.50 4.09 -10.96
N LYS A 117 -0.41 4.50 -11.85
CA LYS A 117 -0.16 5.51 -12.90
C LYS A 117 0.19 6.89 -12.35
N THR A 118 -0.17 7.17 -11.10
CA THR A 118 -0.02 8.48 -10.45
C THR A 118 0.85 8.39 -9.21
N ARG A 119 1.11 9.53 -8.55
CA ARG A 119 1.79 9.52 -7.24
C ARG A 119 0.87 8.95 -6.15
N TYR A 120 1.43 8.09 -5.32
CA TYR A 120 0.76 7.47 -4.18
C TYR A 120 1.79 7.11 -3.12
N ASP A 121 1.34 6.98 -1.87
CA ASP A 121 2.08 6.31 -0.81
C ASP A 121 1.51 4.92 -0.55
N VAL A 122 2.33 4.03 0.01
CA VAL A 122 1.91 2.69 0.43
C VAL A 122 2.19 2.51 1.91
N LEU A 123 1.19 2.06 2.68
CA LEU A 123 1.29 1.82 4.11
C LEU A 123 0.84 0.41 4.46
N LYS A 124 1.47 -0.20 5.46
CA LYS A 124 1.11 -1.51 6.00
C LYS A 124 0.41 -1.33 7.35
N PHE A 125 -0.77 -1.92 7.52
CA PHE A 125 -1.36 -2.09 8.84
C PHE A 125 -0.91 -3.43 9.43
N ALA A 126 0.09 -3.38 10.30
CA ALA A 126 0.79 -4.57 10.79
C ALA A 126 -0.15 -5.66 11.38
N PRO A 127 -1.16 -5.33 12.22
CA PRO A 127 -2.05 -6.34 12.78
C PRO A 127 -2.80 -7.17 11.72
N ALA A 128 -3.20 -6.54 10.61
CA ALA A 128 -3.95 -7.21 9.53
C ALA A 128 -3.05 -8.06 8.61
N THR A 129 -1.77 -7.71 8.52
CA THR A 129 -0.85 -8.26 7.52
C THR A 129 0.09 -9.32 8.08
N ALA A 130 0.26 -9.40 9.40
CA ALA A 130 1.19 -10.31 10.06
C ALA A 130 0.97 -11.80 9.70
N MET A 131 -0.29 -12.23 9.58
CA MET A 131 -0.62 -13.63 9.31
C MET A 131 -0.29 -14.08 7.87
N ASN A 132 -0.28 -13.15 6.91
CA ASN A 132 0.01 -13.41 5.49
C ASN A 132 1.19 -12.56 5.01
N GLU A 133 2.22 -12.42 5.86
CA GLU A 133 3.31 -11.46 5.64
C GLU A 133 4.01 -11.64 4.30
N LYS A 134 4.22 -12.88 3.84
CA LYS A 134 4.85 -13.16 2.54
C LYS A 134 4.06 -12.56 1.38
N THR A 135 2.74 -12.73 1.39
CA THR A 135 1.84 -12.20 0.34
C THR A 135 1.84 -10.67 0.36
N TYR A 136 1.72 -10.05 1.54
CA TYR A 136 1.75 -8.60 1.65
C TYR A 136 3.12 -8.00 1.33
N ALA A 137 4.22 -8.70 1.64
CA ALA A 137 5.56 -8.31 1.23
C ALA A 137 5.72 -8.34 -0.29
N LEU A 138 5.17 -9.36 -0.95
CA LEU A 138 5.13 -9.43 -2.41
C LEU A 138 4.35 -8.24 -3.01
N TYR A 139 3.18 -7.93 -2.48
CA TYR A 139 2.39 -6.76 -2.92
C TYR A 139 3.13 -5.45 -2.68
N LEU A 140 3.78 -5.31 -1.52
CA LEU A 140 4.61 -4.14 -1.23
C LEU A 140 5.72 -4.01 -2.27
N ASN A 141 6.43 -5.09 -2.60
CA ASN A 141 7.50 -5.09 -3.60
C ASN A 141 7.02 -4.63 -4.98
N TYR A 142 5.82 -5.05 -5.41
CA TYR A 142 5.19 -4.51 -6.62
C TYR A 142 4.95 -3.01 -6.51
N LEU A 143 4.47 -2.52 -5.36
CA LEU A 143 4.11 -1.12 -5.16
C LEU A 143 5.29 -0.18 -4.93
N VAL A 144 6.45 -0.68 -4.50
CA VAL A 144 7.65 0.15 -4.28
C VAL A 144 8.74 -0.04 -5.35
N GLY A 145 8.62 -1.05 -6.21
CA GLY A 145 9.55 -1.28 -7.31
C GLY A 145 10.97 -1.64 -6.88
N ARG A 146 11.15 -2.20 -5.66
CA ARG A 146 12.47 -2.56 -5.12
C ARG A 146 12.99 -3.92 -5.58
N THR A 147 12.18 -4.70 -6.28
CA THR A 147 12.60 -5.92 -6.98
C THR A 147 12.47 -5.71 -8.48
N GLU A 148 13.15 -6.53 -9.28
CA GLU A 148 13.02 -6.49 -10.74
C GLU A 148 11.54 -6.55 -11.15
N GLU A 149 10.82 -7.59 -10.74
CA GLU A 149 9.39 -7.77 -11.03
C GLU A 149 8.54 -6.57 -10.59
N GLY A 150 8.84 -5.98 -9.44
CA GLY A 150 8.14 -4.81 -8.94
C GLY A 150 8.38 -3.58 -9.79
N LEU A 151 9.63 -3.33 -10.18
CA LEU A 151 9.97 -2.22 -11.05
C LEU A 151 9.35 -2.40 -12.43
N GLN A 152 9.40 -3.61 -12.99
CA GLN A 152 8.74 -3.95 -14.25
C GLN A 152 7.25 -3.62 -14.20
N PHE A 153 6.59 -4.00 -13.10
CA PHE A 153 5.18 -3.70 -12.86
C PHE A 153 4.92 -2.18 -12.82
N LEU A 154 5.73 -1.39 -12.13
CA LEU A 154 5.54 0.07 -12.10
C LEU A 154 5.81 0.71 -13.47
N LEU A 155 6.87 0.28 -14.17
CA LEU A 155 7.26 0.84 -15.47
C LEU A 155 6.25 0.53 -16.57
N SER A 156 5.57 -0.62 -16.53
CA SER A 156 4.51 -0.95 -17.50
C SER A 156 3.30 -0.01 -17.38
N HIS A 157 3.11 0.62 -16.22
CA HIS A 157 2.03 1.58 -15.95
C HIS A 157 2.51 3.05 -15.98
N ARG A 158 3.81 3.29 -16.21
CA ARG A 158 4.42 4.62 -16.24
C ARG A 158 5.40 4.74 -17.42
N PRO A 159 4.88 4.85 -18.66
CA PRO A 159 5.71 4.84 -19.87
C PRO A 159 6.80 5.93 -19.88
N ASN A 160 6.53 7.08 -19.26
CA ASN A 160 7.51 8.16 -19.11
C ASN A 160 8.76 7.75 -18.31
N LEU A 161 8.60 6.90 -17.29
CA LEU A 161 9.74 6.37 -16.53
C LEU A 161 10.45 5.25 -17.28
N LYS A 162 9.70 4.41 -18.01
CA LYS A 162 10.26 3.29 -18.77
C LYS A 162 11.27 3.77 -19.82
N ASN A 163 10.94 4.86 -20.50
CA ASN A 163 11.81 5.44 -21.53
C ASN A 163 13.06 6.14 -20.95
N ALA A 164 13.10 6.37 -19.64
CA ALA A 164 14.20 7.05 -18.96
C ALA A 164 15.26 6.09 -18.40
N LEU A 165 14.98 4.78 -18.38
CA LEU A 165 15.83 3.77 -17.75
C LEU A 165 16.25 2.70 -18.77
N ASN A 166 17.53 2.31 -18.71
CA ASN A 166 18.08 1.17 -19.42
C ASN A 166 17.68 -0.10 -18.69
N TYR A 167 16.67 -0.75 -19.25
CA TYR A 167 16.07 -1.94 -18.67
C TYR A 167 17.00 -3.14 -18.62
N GLU A 168 17.90 -3.30 -19.61
CA GLU A 168 18.84 -4.43 -19.65
C GLU A 168 19.78 -4.41 -18.43
N LEU A 169 20.19 -3.20 -18.00
CA LEU A 169 21.01 -3.01 -16.82
C LEU A 169 20.23 -3.25 -15.51
N LEU A 170 18.90 -3.13 -15.53
CA LEU A 170 18.06 -3.42 -14.38
C LEU A 170 17.77 -4.92 -14.26
N SER A 171 17.62 -5.63 -15.39
CA SER A 171 17.44 -7.08 -15.41
C SER A 171 18.68 -7.86 -14.98
N SER A 172 19.87 -7.27 -15.03
CA SER A 172 21.12 -7.92 -14.58
C SER A 172 21.26 -7.98 -13.05
N VAL A 173 20.40 -7.27 -12.31
CA VAL A 173 20.36 -7.26 -10.84
C VAL A 173 19.74 -8.55 -10.28
N GLY A 174 18.91 -9.24 -11.09
CA GLY A 174 18.26 -10.49 -10.69
C GLY A 174 17.42 -10.35 -9.42
N ASN A 175 17.71 -11.19 -8.42
CA ASN A 175 16.95 -11.25 -7.16
C ASN A 175 17.36 -10.19 -6.12
N ASP A 176 18.39 -9.40 -6.39
CA ASP A 176 18.85 -8.38 -5.46
C ASP A 176 17.89 -7.17 -5.42
N LEU A 177 17.90 -6.45 -4.29
CA LEU A 177 17.10 -5.24 -4.15
C LEU A 177 17.65 -4.12 -5.02
N ILE A 178 16.77 -3.49 -5.80
CA ILE A 178 17.08 -2.32 -6.62
C ILE A 178 17.31 -1.14 -5.70
N SER A 179 18.55 -0.67 -5.68
CA SER A 179 18.98 0.49 -4.90
C SER A 179 18.87 1.78 -5.70
N ILE A 180 19.01 2.91 -4.99
CA ILE A 180 19.17 4.24 -5.61
C ILE A 180 20.32 4.23 -6.63
N LYS A 181 21.46 3.66 -6.26
CA LYS A 181 22.64 3.55 -7.14
C LYS A 181 22.37 2.74 -8.39
N THR A 182 21.54 1.69 -8.26
CA THR A 182 21.12 0.85 -9.38
C THR A 182 20.31 1.65 -10.40
N ILE A 183 19.37 2.48 -9.93
CA ILE A 183 18.57 3.37 -10.80
C ILE A 183 19.45 4.46 -11.44
N GLU A 184 20.37 5.06 -10.68
CA GLU A 184 21.29 6.06 -11.22
C GLU A 184 22.17 5.51 -12.35
N ALA A 185 22.68 4.28 -12.18
CA ALA A 185 23.46 3.60 -13.20
C ALA A 185 22.63 3.23 -14.44
N ALA A 186 21.35 2.90 -14.24
CA ALA A 186 20.43 2.57 -15.33
C ALA A 186 19.88 3.80 -16.07
N ALA A 187 20.04 5.02 -15.57
CA ALA A 187 19.43 6.19 -16.18
C ALA A 187 20.04 6.54 -17.55
N ILE A 188 19.20 6.67 -18.58
CA ILE A 188 19.63 6.99 -19.95
C ILE A 188 19.92 8.50 -20.07
N HIS A 189 21.08 8.85 -20.64
CA HIS A 189 21.54 10.23 -20.78
C HIS A 189 20.76 11.03 -21.84
N LYS A 190 19.75 11.82 -21.39
CA LYS A 190 19.24 12.99 -22.14
C LYS A 190 19.05 14.18 -21.18
N GLU A 191 19.67 15.32 -21.49
CA GLU A 191 19.83 16.51 -20.63
C GLU A 191 18.53 17.08 -20.00
N GLN A 192 18.71 17.80 -18.87
CA GLN A 192 17.76 18.55 -17.99
C GLN A 192 16.49 17.83 -17.50
N SER A 193 15.89 16.95 -18.31
CA SER A 193 14.82 16.04 -17.88
C SER A 193 15.35 14.88 -17.02
N ARG A 194 16.66 14.56 -17.10
CA ARG A 194 17.34 13.47 -16.39
C ARG A 194 17.19 13.56 -14.87
N GLU A 195 17.57 14.69 -14.27
CA GLU A 195 17.51 14.82 -12.81
C GLU A 195 16.08 14.66 -12.32
N ASN A 196 15.12 15.31 -12.98
CA ASN A 196 13.71 15.19 -12.62
C ASN A 196 13.19 13.74 -12.76
N LEU A 197 13.58 13.01 -13.81
CA LEU A 197 13.17 11.63 -14.04
C LEU A 197 13.86 10.63 -13.10
N ILE A 198 15.14 10.84 -12.79
CA ILE A 198 15.87 10.09 -11.77
C ILE A 198 15.25 10.35 -10.40
N PHE A 199 15.02 11.61 -10.02
CA PHE A 199 14.33 11.94 -8.77
C PHE A 199 12.94 11.30 -8.70
N LEU A 200 12.19 11.24 -9.80
CA LEU A 200 10.91 10.54 -9.84
C LEU A 200 11.09 9.03 -9.62
N ALA A 201 12.01 8.37 -10.31
CA ALA A 201 12.27 6.94 -10.15
C ALA A 201 12.81 6.59 -8.74
N LEU A 202 13.75 7.39 -8.23
CA LEU A 202 14.29 7.25 -6.88
C LEU A 202 13.24 7.45 -5.81
N ARG A 203 12.30 8.38 -5.99
CA ARG A 203 11.18 8.57 -5.06
C ARG A 203 10.22 7.38 -5.05
N GLU A 204 10.12 6.60 -6.11
CA GLU A 204 9.33 5.36 -6.07
C GLU A 204 9.97 4.31 -5.16
N LEU A 205 11.31 4.27 -5.11
CA LEU A 205 12.05 3.36 -4.25
C LEU A 205 12.07 3.78 -2.77
N VAL A 206 11.77 5.04 -2.45
CA VAL A 206 11.79 5.59 -1.08
C VAL A 206 10.36 5.79 -0.55
N LYS A 207 9.54 4.75 -0.68
CA LYS A 207 8.23 4.62 -0.05
C LYS A 207 8.26 3.59 1.08
#